data_AF-A0A485JGM7-F1
#
_entry.id   AF-A0A485JGM7-F1
#
_cell.length_a   1.000
_cell.length_b   1.000
_cell.length_c   1.000
_cell.angle_alpha   90.00
_cell.angle_beta   90.00
_cell.angle_gamma   90.00
#
_symmetry.space_group_name_H-M   'P 1'
#
loop_
_entity.id
_entity.type
_entity.pdbx_description
1 polymer ?
#
loop_
_entity_poly.entity_id
_entity_poly.type
_entity_poly.pdbx_seq_one_letter_code
_entity_poly.pdbx_strand_id
1 'polypeptide(L)'
;MANVTQISNKQLTDVLSEFEQEAEQFAALNINANDYLRSVLVKALGEERAASLLEDILETRDTASGIETLNFMEPQSAADLIRDEHPQIIATILVHLKRAQAADILALFDERLRHDVMLRIATFGGVQPAALAELTEVLNGLLDGQNLKRSKMGGVRTAAEIINLMKTQQEEAVITAVREFDGELAQKIIDEMFLFENLVDVDDRSIQRLLQEVDSESLLIALKGAEQPLREKFLRNMSQRAADILRDDLANRGPVRLSQVENEQKAILLIVRRLAETGEMVIGSGEDTYV
;
A
#
# COMPACT_ATOMS: atom_id res chain seq x y z
N MET A 1 39.16 -18.39 19.71
CA MET A 1 39.29 -16.93 19.48
C MET A 1 40.78 -16.63 19.44
N ALA A 2 41.28 -16.12 18.31
CA ALA A 2 42.71 -16.00 18.06
C ALA A 2 43.37 -15.00 19.01
N ASN A 3 44.43 -15.43 19.69
CA ASN A 3 45.26 -14.60 20.56
C ASN A 3 46.02 -13.58 19.70
N VAL A 4 45.71 -12.29 19.87
CA VAL A 4 46.51 -11.21 19.28
C VAL A 4 47.73 -10.99 20.17
N THR A 5 48.91 -11.34 19.66
CA THR A 5 50.20 -11.05 20.29
C THR A 5 50.47 -9.54 20.36
N GLN A 6 51.24 -9.12 21.36
CA GLN A 6 51.60 -7.71 21.63
C GLN A 6 51.95 -6.95 20.34
N ILE A 7 51.08 -6.01 19.98
CA ILE A 7 51.26 -5.12 18.83
C ILE A 7 52.22 -4.01 19.26
N SER A 8 53.28 -3.80 18.48
CA SER A 8 54.19 -2.67 18.73
C SER A 8 53.50 -1.35 18.37
N ASN A 9 53.86 -0.26 19.07
CA ASN A 9 53.26 1.06 18.82
C ASN A 9 53.45 1.50 17.35
N LYS A 10 54.57 1.08 16.73
CA LYS A 10 54.84 1.34 15.32
C LYS A 10 53.84 0.65 14.38
N GLN A 11 53.51 -0.61 14.63
CA GLN A 11 52.49 -1.33 13.86
C GLN A 11 51.10 -0.74 14.04
N LEU A 12 50.79 -0.22 15.24
CA LEU A 12 49.52 0.47 15.48
C LEU A 12 49.44 1.77 14.69
N THR A 13 50.54 2.54 14.63
CA THR A 13 50.63 3.76 13.81
C THR A 13 50.52 3.46 12.32
N ASP A 14 51.18 2.40 11.84
CA ASP A 14 51.13 2.02 10.43
C ASP A 14 49.70 1.61 10.01
N VAL A 15 49.00 0.81 10.82
CA VAL A 15 47.61 0.40 10.56
C VAL A 15 46.64 1.59 10.66
N LEU A 16 46.86 2.51 11.59
CA LEU A 16 46.04 3.73 11.69
C LEU A 16 46.25 4.65 10.48
N SER A 17 47.46 4.73 9.95
CA SER A 17 47.76 5.52 8.75
C SER A 17 47.17 4.88 7.49
N GLU A 18 47.18 3.55 7.39
CA GLU A 18 46.54 2.81 6.30
C GLU A 18 45.01 2.97 6.36
N PHE A 19 44.43 2.87 7.56
CA PHE A 19 43.02 3.14 7.78
C PHE A 19 42.66 4.60 7.47
N GLU A 20 43.48 5.57 7.84
CA GLU A 20 43.25 6.99 7.52
C GLU A 20 43.24 7.22 6.00
N GLN A 21 44.15 6.60 5.26
CA GLN A 21 44.18 6.66 3.79
C GLN A 21 42.95 6.00 3.14
N GLU A 22 42.56 4.80 3.57
CA GLU A 22 41.37 4.13 3.06
C GLU A 22 40.10 4.90 3.46
N ALA A 23 40.04 5.40 4.69
CA ALA A 23 38.93 6.19 5.20
C ALA A 23 38.81 7.53 4.46
N GLU A 24 39.90 8.23 4.12
CA GLU A 24 39.83 9.43 3.28
C GLU A 24 39.29 9.12 1.88
N GLN A 25 39.69 7.98 1.31
CA GLN A 25 39.27 7.56 -0.01
C GLN A 25 37.77 7.19 -0.07
N PHE A 26 37.22 6.66 1.03
CA PHE A 26 35.79 6.34 1.16
C PHE A 26 34.93 7.46 1.79
N ALA A 27 35.49 8.30 2.66
CA ALA A 27 34.81 9.43 3.30
C ALA A 27 34.69 10.66 2.38
N ALA A 28 35.56 10.77 1.36
CA ALA A 28 35.45 11.78 0.30
C ALA A 28 34.10 11.75 -0.43
N LEU A 29 33.38 10.62 -0.40
CA LEU A 29 32.04 10.50 -0.99
C LEU A 29 30.94 11.22 -0.20
N ASN A 30 31.15 11.55 1.08
CA ASN A 30 30.04 11.97 1.95
C ASN A 30 30.15 13.40 2.52
N ILE A 31 31.33 14.01 2.57
CA ILE A 31 31.49 15.33 3.24
C ILE A 31 31.73 16.48 2.26
N ASN A 32 32.39 16.24 1.12
CA ASN A 32 32.75 17.29 0.14
C ASN A 32 32.06 17.13 -1.22
N ALA A 33 31.12 16.19 -1.35
CA ALA A 33 30.41 15.94 -2.60
C ALA A 33 29.65 17.20 -3.08
N ASN A 34 29.12 18.01 -2.16
CA ASN A 34 28.37 19.22 -2.45
C ASN A 34 29.24 20.36 -3.01
N ASP A 35 30.42 20.59 -2.45
CA ASP A 35 31.34 21.62 -2.95
C ASP A 35 31.95 21.20 -4.30
N TYR A 36 32.23 19.90 -4.46
CA TYR A 36 32.66 19.35 -5.74
C TYR A 36 31.55 19.47 -6.80
N LEU A 37 30.32 19.02 -6.51
CA LEU A 37 29.15 19.17 -7.39
C LEU A 37 28.92 20.64 -7.75
N ARG A 38 28.99 21.54 -6.77
CA ARG A 38 28.85 22.99 -6.99
C ARG A 38 29.91 23.49 -7.95
N SER A 39 31.18 23.15 -7.71
CA SER A 39 32.28 23.58 -8.58
C SER A 39 32.15 23.04 -10.01
N VAL A 40 31.69 21.79 -10.18
CA VAL A 40 31.51 21.15 -11.48
C VAL A 40 30.32 21.76 -12.23
N LEU A 41 29.18 21.97 -11.54
CA LEU A 41 27.98 22.57 -12.12
C LEU A 41 28.20 24.04 -12.49
N VAL A 42 28.86 24.83 -11.63
CA VAL A 42 29.21 26.23 -11.92
C VAL A 42 30.13 26.32 -13.14
N LYS A 43 31.10 25.41 -13.26
CA LYS A 43 32.04 25.39 -14.38
C LYS A 43 31.41 24.93 -15.69
N ALA A 44 30.40 24.08 -15.63
CA ALA A 44 29.68 23.57 -16.81
C ALA A 44 28.53 24.47 -17.28
N LEU A 45 27.81 25.13 -16.35
CA LEU A 45 26.54 25.83 -16.62
C LEU A 45 26.58 27.34 -16.30
N GLY A 46 27.63 27.83 -15.64
CA GLY A 46 27.73 29.21 -15.14
C GLY A 46 27.12 29.39 -13.74
N GLU A 47 27.56 30.43 -13.00
CA GLU A 47 27.18 30.65 -11.60
C GLU A 47 25.67 30.77 -11.37
N GLU A 48 24.95 31.58 -12.17
CA GLU A 48 23.51 31.80 -11.97
C GLU A 48 22.67 30.54 -12.17
N ARG A 49 22.96 29.73 -13.20
CA ARG A 49 22.20 28.51 -13.51
C ARG A 49 22.54 27.36 -12.56
N ALA A 50 23.80 27.26 -12.15
CA ALA A 50 24.22 26.26 -11.19
C ALA A 50 23.65 26.55 -9.79
N ALA A 51 23.57 27.82 -9.39
CA ALA A 51 22.94 28.21 -8.13
C ALA A 51 21.46 27.81 -8.08
N SER A 52 20.69 28.15 -9.12
CA SER A 52 19.26 27.77 -9.20
C SER A 52 19.03 26.26 -9.20
N LEU A 53 19.85 25.48 -9.93
CA LEU A 53 19.71 24.02 -9.93
C LEU A 53 20.12 23.37 -8.60
N LEU A 54 21.13 23.91 -7.94
CA LEU A 54 21.52 23.45 -6.61
C LEU A 54 20.46 23.79 -5.57
N GLU A 55 19.82 24.95 -5.69
CA GLU A 55 18.71 25.38 -4.83
C GLU A 55 17.51 24.43 -4.99
N ASP A 56 17.09 24.13 -6.24
CA ASP A 56 16.01 23.16 -6.52
C ASP A 56 16.31 21.75 -5.98
N ILE A 57 17.55 21.27 -6.13
CA ILE A 57 17.96 19.93 -5.68
C ILE A 57 18.04 19.84 -4.15
N LEU A 58 18.47 20.91 -3.48
CA LEU A 58 18.58 20.95 -2.02
C LEU A 58 17.22 21.17 -1.35
N GLU A 59 16.34 22.00 -1.91
CA GLU A 59 14.96 22.19 -1.41
C GLU A 59 14.18 20.87 -1.41
N THR A 60 14.39 20.02 -2.41
CA THR A 60 13.73 18.72 -2.56
C THR A 60 14.11 17.71 -1.46
N ARG A 61 15.28 17.86 -0.80
CA ARG A 61 15.78 16.87 0.18
C ARG A 61 15.42 17.15 1.63
N ASP A 62 15.35 18.41 2.06
CA ASP A 62 15.26 18.73 3.49
C ASP A 62 13.89 19.26 3.96
N THR A 63 13.01 19.70 3.05
CA THR A 63 11.70 20.30 3.43
C THR A 63 10.47 19.46 3.06
N ALA A 64 10.67 18.39 2.30
CA ALA A 64 9.56 17.70 1.64
C ALA A 64 8.80 16.73 2.56
N SER A 65 9.41 16.07 3.55
CA SER A 65 8.78 14.86 4.11
C SER A 65 7.44 15.07 4.84
N GLY A 66 7.31 16.11 5.68
CA GLY A 66 6.15 16.22 6.59
C GLY A 66 4.88 16.71 5.91
N ILE A 67 4.96 17.83 5.21
CA ILE A 67 3.81 18.39 4.47
C ILE A 67 3.48 17.52 3.25
N GLU A 68 4.47 16.94 2.58
CA GLU A 68 4.20 16.06 1.44
C GLU A 68 3.51 14.76 1.88
N THR A 69 3.78 14.25 3.08
CA THR A 69 3.05 13.09 3.63
C THR A 69 1.55 13.35 3.68
N LEU A 70 1.10 14.56 4.03
CA LEU A 70 -0.32 14.93 4.03
C LEU A 70 -0.98 14.83 2.65
N ASN A 71 -0.22 14.90 1.55
CA ASN A 71 -0.75 14.67 0.19
C ASN A 71 -1.09 13.20 -0.10
N PHE A 72 -0.52 12.26 0.66
CA PHE A 72 -0.75 10.83 0.49
C PHE A 72 -1.68 10.24 1.56
N MET A 73 -2.04 11.04 2.57
CA MET A 73 -2.99 10.66 3.61
C MET A 73 -4.44 10.76 3.13
N GLU A 74 -5.32 9.95 3.72
CA GLU A 74 -6.75 10.11 3.50
C GLU A 74 -7.21 11.51 3.99
N PRO A 75 -8.03 12.26 3.23
CA PRO A 75 -8.46 13.61 3.59
C PRO A 75 -9.03 13.73 5.01
N GLN A 76 -9.76 12.71 5.48
CA GLN A 76 -10.33 12.70 6.82
C GLN A 76 -9.27 12.62 7.93
N SER A 77 -8.25 11.81 7.72
CA SER A 77 -7.12 11.70 8.66
C SER A 77 -6.29 12.98 8.67
N ALA A 78 -6.02 13.56 7.49
CA ALA A 78 -5.31 14.84 7.39
C ALA A 78 -6.09 16.00 8.02
N ALA A 79 -7.43 16.04 7.85
CA ALA A 79 -8.28 17.03 8.47
C ALA A 79 -8.28 16.91 10.00
N ASP A 80 -8.39 15.69 10.54
CA ASP A 80 -8.36 15.46 12.00
C ASP A 80 -7.01 15.87 12.61
N LEU A 81 -5.90 15.70 11.90
CA LEU A 81 -4.57 16.11 12.35
C LEU A 81 -4.44 17.62 12.56
N ILE A 82 -5.02 18.42 11.67
CA ILE A 82 -4.81 19.87 11.63
C ILE A 82 -6.02 20.67 12.11
N ARG A 83 -7.12 20.00 12.50
CA ARG A 83 -8.40 20.66 12.86
C ARG A 83 -8.27 21.63 14.03
N ASP A 84 -7.44 21.28 15.02
CA ASP A 84 -7.26 22.07 16.24
C ASP A 84 -6.17 23.15 16.11
N GLU A 85 -5.53 23.23 14.94
CA GLU A 85 -4.52 24.23 14.66
C GLU A 85 -5.12 25.61 14.39
N HIS A 86 -4.30 26.65 14.57
CA HIS A 86 -4.74 28.01 14.28
C HIS A 86 -5.07 28.16 12.77
N PRO A 87 -6.13 28.91 12.37
CA PRO A 87 -6.53 29.03 10.95
C PRO A 87 -5.41 29.50 10.01
N GLN A 88 -4.43 30.25 10.52
CA GLN A 88 -3.24 30.62 9.76
C GLN A 88 -2.34 29.43 9.43
N ILE A 89 -2.15 28.51 10.38
CA ILE A 89 -1.33 27.31 10.22
C ILE A 89 -2.00 26.38 9.22
N ILE A 90 -3.30 26.16 9.36
CA ILE A 90 -4.10 25.38 8.41
C ILE A 90 -3.99 25.97 7.00
N ALA A 91 -4.14 27.30 6.85
CA ALA A 91 -3.98 27.97 5.55
C ALA A 91 -2.57 27.75 4.96
N THR A 92 -1.52 27.89 5.76
CA THR A 92 -0.13 27.62 5.33
C THR A 92 0.04 26.19 4.85
N ILE A 93 -0.49 25.21 5.58
CA ILE A 93 -0.42 23.79 5.21
C ILE A 93 -1.14 23.57 3.86
N LEU A 94 -2.40 24.01 3.76
CA LEU A 94 -3.22 23.78 2.56
C LEU A 94 -2.66 24.44 1.29
N VAL A 95 -1.96 25.57 1.40
CA VAL A 95 -1.30 26.23 0.26
C VAL A 95 -0.23 25.34 -0.37
N HIS A 96 0.46 24.52 0.44
CA HIS A 96 1.53 23.63 0.04
C HIS A 96 1.05 22.21 -0.33
N LEU A 97 -0.26 21.92 -0.22
CA LEU A 97 -0.85 20.67 -0.67
C LEU A 97 -1.31 20.72 -2.14
N LYS A 98 -1.49 19.53 -2.73
CA LYS A 98 -2.16 19.36 -4.02
C LYS A 98 -3.58 19.93 -3.94
N ARG A 99 -4.00 20.63 -5.00
CA ARG A 99 -5.28 21.36 -5.02
C ARG A 99 -6.50 20.48 -4.72
N ALA A 100 -6.51 19.25 -5.23
CA ALA A 100 -7.58 18.28 -4.96
C ALA A 100 -7.63 17.90 -3.47
N GLN A 101 -6.49 17.50 -2.90
CA GLN A 101 -6.37 17.16 -1.48
C GLN A 101 -6.78 18.32 -0.57
N ALA A 102 -6.34 19.54 -0.87
CA ALA A 102 -6.70 20.72 -0.09
C ALA A 102 -8.21 20.99 -0.12
N ALA A 103 -8.87 20.78 -1.27
CA ALA A 103 -10.31 20.95 -1.41
C ALA A 103 -11.08 19.89 -0.58
N ASP A 104 -10.65 18.63 -0.64
CA ASP A 104 -11.27 17.53 0.10
C ASP A 104 -11.12 17.71 1.62
N ILE A 105 -9.94 18.15 2.10
CA ILE A 105 -9.72 18.46 3.52
C ILE A 105 -10.61 19.64 3.96
N LEU A 106 -10.65 20.71 3.17
CA LEU A 106 -11.43 21.91 3.49
C LEU A 106 -12.94 21.63 3.57
N ALA A 107 -13.44 20.65 2.78
CA ALA A 107 -14.83 20.22 2.80
C ALA A 107 -15.25 19.53 4.12
N LEU A 108 -14.27 19.06 4.91
CA LEU A 108 -14.50 18.39 6.19
C LEU A 108 -14.50 19.34 7.40
N PHE A 109 -14.09 20.60 7.22
CA PHE A 109 -14.20 21.61 8.27
C PHE A 109 -15.59 22.21 8.35
N ASP A 110 -15.95 22.74 9.54
CA ASP A 110 -17.18 23.48 9.71
C ASP A 110 -17.18 24.77 8.86
N GLU A 111 -18.37 25.33 8.64
CA GLU A 111 -18.55 26.47 7.74
C GLU A 111 -17.74 27.69 8.19
N ARG A 112 -17.61 27.89 9.51
CA ARG A 112 -16.88 29.03 10.07
C ARG A 112 -15.38 28.92 9.84
N LEU A 113 -14.78 27.78 10.17
CA LEU A 113 -13.35 27.54 9.99
C LEU A 113 -12.99 27.53 8.50
N ARG A 114 -13.83 26.90 7.67
CA ARG A 114 -13.68 26.88 6.21
C ARG A 114 -13.57 28.28 5.61
N HIS A 115 -14.47 29.19 5.99
CA HIS A 115 -14.46 30.56 5.48
C HIS A 115 -13.22 31.36 5.94
N ASP A 116 -12.82 31.23 7.21
CA ASP A 116 -11.62 31.92 7.74
C ASP A 116 -10.34 31.42 7.05
N VAL A 117 -10.18 30.10 6.93
CA VAL A 117 -9.05 29.48 6.24
C VAL A 117 -9.00 29.91 4.77
N MET A 118 -10.13 29.93 4.07
CA MET A 118 -10.18 30.37 2.66
C MET A 118 -9.77 31.84 2.48
N LEU A 119 -10.21 32.73 3.38
CA LEU A 119 -9.81 34.14 3.35
C LEU A 119 -8.30 34.31 3.52
N ARG A 120 -7.69 33.51 4.40
CA ARG A 120 -6.24 33.51 4.64
C ARG A 120 -5.45 32.94 3.48
N ILE A 121 -5.97 31.90 2.81
CA ILE A 121 -5.38 31.37 1.57
C ILE A 121 -5.44 32.44 0.46
N ALA A 122 -6.57 33.13 0.31
CA ALA A 122 -6.74 34.18 -0.70
C ALA A 122 -5.83 35.40 -0.46
N THR A 123 -5.48 35.69 0.80
CA THR A 123 -4.62 36.80 1.20
C THR A 123 -3.19 36.36 1.55
N PHE A 124 -2.80 35.14 1.16
CA PHE A 124 -1.55 34.52 1.55
C PHE A 124 -0.36 35.28 0.95
N GLY A 125 0.41 35.96 1.80
CA GLY A 125 1.57 36.79 1.41
C GLY A 125 2.91 36.04 1.42
N GLY A 126 2.89 34.72 1.62
CA GLY A 126 4.10 33.91 1.82
C GLY A 126 4.46 33.68 3.29
N VAL A 127 5.34 32.72 3.53
CA VAL A 127 5.83 32.32 4.85
C VAL A 127 7.36 32.26 4.80
N GLN A 128 8.02 32.65 5.88
CA GLN A 128 9.48 32.58 5.96
C GLN A 128 9.94 31.10 5.92
N PRO A 129 10.97 30.75 5.14
CA PRO A 129 11.45 29.36 5.04
C PRO A 129 11.75 28.71 6.39
N ALA A 130 12.30 29.47 7.35
CA ALA A 130 12.57 28.98 8.70
C ALA A 130 11.31 28.54 9.46
N ALA A 131 10.21 29.28 9.33
CA ALA A 131 8.94 28.93 9.96
C ALA A 131 8.26 27.74 9.28
N LEU A 132 8.46 27.58 7.96
CA LEU A 132 7.99 26.40 7.23
C LEU A 132 8.75 25.14 7.66
N ALA A 133 10.07 25.25 7.85
CA ALA A 133 10.90 24.14 8.34
C ALA A 133 10.49 23.70 9.75
N GLU A 134 10.25 24.65 10.66
CA GLU A 134 9.77 24.37 12.02
C GLU A 134 8.39 23.68 12.00
N LEU A 135 7.47 24.15 11.13
CA LEU A 135 6.17 23.52 10.95
C LEU A 135 6.29 22.08 10.41
N THR A 136 7.18 21.84 9.46
CA THR A 136 7.45 20.49 8.93
C THR A 136 8.03 19.57 10.00
N GLU A 137 8.93 20.06 10.85
CA GLU A 137 9.51 19.28 11.96
C GLU A 137 8.45 18.90 13.00
N VAL A 138 7.58 19.83 13.39
CA VAL A 138 6.46 19.55 14.29
C VAL A 138 5.49 18.55 13.67
N LEU A 139 5.15 18.69 12.38
CA LEU A 139 4.30 17.73 11.68
C LEU A 139 4.92 16.34 11.62
N ASN A 140 6.21 16.23 11.32
CA ASN A 140 6.93 14.95 11.34
C ASN A 140 6.86 14.28 12.72
N GLY A 141 7.07 15.04 13.81
CA GLY A 141 6.97 14.53 15.17
C GLY A 141 5.54 14.07 15.55
N LEU A 142 4.51 14.79 15.09
CA LEU A 142 3.11 14.39 15.29
C LEU A 142 2.74 13.15 14.47
N LEU A 143 3.27 13.01 13.25
CA LEU A 143 3.09 11.84 12.40
C LEU A 143 3.80 10.61 12.99
N ASP A 144 5.00 10.78 13.55
CA ASP A 144 5.75 9.71 14.22
C ASP A 144 5.09 9.26 15.53
N GLY A 145 4.54 10.20 16.30
CA GLY A 145 3.72 9.91 17.49
C GLY A 145 2.39 9.22 17.17
N GLN A 146 1.90 9.37 15.94
CA GLN A 146 0.66 8.76 15.43
C GLN A 146 0.89 7.52 14.56
N ASN A 147 1.98 6.79 14.77
CA ASN A 147 2.19 5.43 14.26
C ASN A 147 1.08 4.41 14.66
N LEU A 148 0.00 4.83 15.32
CA LEU A 148 -1.19 4.05 15.64
C LEU A 148 -2.33 4.14 14.61
N LYS A 149 -2.19 4.85 13.49
CA LYS A 149 -3.16 4.76 12.38
C LYS A 149 -2.49 4.73 11.00
N ARG A 150 -1.48 3.86 10.82
CA ARG A 150 -1.21 3.28 9.50
C ARG A 150 -2.42 2.45 9.07
N SER A 151 -3.46 3.11 8.57
CA SER A 151 -4.52 2.40 7.85
C SER A 151 -3.92 1.92 6.52
N LYS A 152 -3.68 0.60 6.43
CA LYS A 152 -3.55 -0.21 5.20
C LYS A 152 -2.20 -0.24 4.45
N MET A 153 -1.06 -0.24 5.13
CA MET A 153 0.14 -0.93 4.60
C MET A 153 0.37 -2.19 5.43
N GLY A 154 -0.14 -3.32 4.95
CA GLY A 154 -0.13 -4.60 5.65
C GLY A 154 -1.50 -5.01 6.19
N GLY A 155 -1.51 -6.11 6.95
CA GLY A 155 -2.72 -6.76 7.44
C GLY A 155 -3.00 -8.07 6.69
N VAL A 156 -4.07 -8.74 7.13
CA VAL A 156 -4.45 -10.08 6.68
C VAL A 156 -4.56 -10.17 5.15
N ARG A 157 -5.23 -9.19 4.53
CA ARG A 157 -5.44 -9.14 3.09
C ARG A 157 -4.15 -8.92 2.29
N THR A 158 -3.29 -8.00 2.72
CA THR A 158 -2.00 -7.77 2.07
C THR A 158 -1.09 -9.00 2.22
N ALA A 159 -1.12 -9.67 3.37
CA ALA A 159 -0.39 -10.92 3.56
C ALA A 159 -0.91 -12.03 2.62
N ALA A 160 -2.24 -12.16 2.49
CA ALA A 160 -2.87 -13.09 1.56
C ALA A 160 -2.50 -12.82 0.10
N GLU A 161 -2.54 -11.55 -0.34
CA GLU A 161 -2.13 -11.14 -1.69
C GLU A 161 -0.65 -11.46 -1.98
N ILE A 162 0.24 -11.23 -1.01
CA ILE A 162 1.68 -11.57 -1.15
C ILE A 162 1.85 -13.09 -1.23
N ILE A 163 1.19 -13.85 -0.36
CA ILE A 163 1.30 -15.32 -0.30
C ILE A 163 0.75 -15.94 -1.60
N ASN A 164 -0.35 -15.42 -2.15
CA ASN A 164 -0.92 -15.87 -3.44
C ASN A 164 0.05 -15.71 -4.63
N LEU A 165 1.04 -14.82 -4.54
CA LEU A 165 2.07 -14.63 -5.57
C LEU A 165 3.31 -15.52 -5.36
N MET A 166 3.38 -16.25 -4.25
CA MET A 166 4.49 -17.16 -3.95
C MET A 166 4.33 -18.50 -4.68
N LYS A 167 5.42 -19.26 -4.77
CA LYS A 167 5.36 -20.65 -5.25
C LYS A 167 4.71 -21.53 -4.18
N THR A 168 3.92 -22.53 -4.57
CA THR A 168 3.13 -23.42 -3.70
C THR A 168 3.92 -23.99 -2.51
N GLN A 169 5.18 -24.43 -2.73
CA GLN A 169 6.03 -24.95 -1.65
C GLN A 169 6.41 -23.89 -0.59
N GLN A 170 6.51 -22.62 -0.99
CA GLN A 170 6.82 -21.52 -0.07
C GLN A 170 5.55 -20.99 0.60
N GLU A 171 4.43 -20.99 -0.10
CA GLU A 171 3.10 -20.69 0.47
C GLU A 171 2.79 -21.59 1.67
N GLU A 172 2.86 -22.92 1.50
CA GLU A 172 2.56 -23.88 2.58
C GLU A 172 3.49 -23.70 3.79
N ALA A 173 4.78 -23.46 3.54
CA ALA A 173 5.77 -23.22 4.57
C ALA A 173 5.47 -21.93 5.37
N VAL A 174 5.09 -20.85 4.68
CA VAL A 174 4.74 -19.57 5.32
C VAL A 174 3.44 -19.69 6.10
N ILE A 175 2.40 -20.31 5.54
CA ILE A 175 1.12 -20.52 6.25
C ILE A 175 1.32 -21.39 7.49
N THR A 176 2.16 -22.43 7.40
CA THR A 176 2.48 -23.29 8.56
C THR A 176 3.20 -22.48 9.65
N ALA A 177 4.21 -21.69 9.29
CA ALA A 177 4.91 -20.83 10.24
C ALA A 177 3.99 -19.79 10.91
N VAL A 178 3.06 -19.19 10.14
CA VAL A 178 2.07 -18.25 10.70
C VAL A 178 1.09 -18.98 11.63
N ARG A 179 0.67 -20.20 11.29
CA ARG A 179 -0.25 -21.02 12.11
C ARG A 179 0.38 -21.45 13.43
N GLU A 180 1.68 -21.76 13.44
CA GLU A 180 2.43 -22.06 14.67
C GLU A 180 2.53 -20.85 15.61
N PHE A 181 2.58 -19.65 15.05
CA PHE A 181 2.61 -18.39 15.81
C PHE A 181 1.21 -17.97 16.29
N ASP A 182 0.23 -17.96 15.39
CA ASP A 182 -1.16 -17.59 15.65
C ASP A 182 -2.11 -18.28 14.65
N GLY A 183 -2.85 -19.27 15.15
CA GLY A 183 -3.81 -20.04 14.36
C GLY A 183 -5.01 -19.22 13.86
N GLU A 184 -5.49 -18.23 14.62
CA GLU A 184 -6.59 -17.39 14.17
C GLU A 184 -6.15 -16.43 13.07
N LEU A 185 -4.92 -15.90 13.16
CA LEU A 185 -4.34 -15.05 12.13
C LEU A 185 -4.12 -15.84 10.83
N ALA A 186 -3.57 -17.05 10.92
CA ALA A 186 -3.41 -17.93 9.76
C ALA A 186 -4.76 -18.21 9.09
N GLN A 187 -5.81 -18.49 9.88
CA GLN A 187 -7.14 -18.74 9.33
C GLN A 187 -7.69 -17.51 8.60
N LYS A 188 -7.56 -16.31 9.19
CA LYS A 188 -7.97 -15.07 8.54
C LYS A 188 -7.22 -14.84 7.22
N ILE A 189 -5.92 -15.15 7.16
CA ILE A 189 -5.11 -14.99 5.94
C ILE A 189 -5.58 -15.97 4.86
N ILE A 190 -5.80 -17.23 5.21
CA ILE A 190 -6.34 -18.24 4.30
C ILE A 190 -7.73 -17.84 3.77
N ASP A 191 -8.57 -17.24 4.62
CA ASP A 191 -9.87 -16.73 4.21
C ASP A 191 -9.77 -15.58 3.19
N GLU A 192 -8.76 -14.71 3.31
CA GLU A 192 -8.51 -13.62 2.35
C GLU A 192 -7.77 -14.09 1.08
N MET A 193 -7.05 -15.22 1.10
CA MET A 193 -6.40 -15.79 -0.10
C MET A 193 -7.43 -16.29 -1.12
N PHE A 194 -8.60 -16.68 -0.64
CA PHE A 194 -9.68 -17.28 -1.41
C PHE A 194 -10.78 -16.28 -1.75
N LEU A 195 -10.50 -15.40 -2.71
CA LEU A 195 -11.53 -14.49 -3.22
C LEU A 195 -12.48 -15.23 -4.18
N PHE A 196 -13.75 -14.86 -4.13
CA PHE A 196 -14.78 -15.39 -5.05
C PHE A 196 -14.40 -15.17 -6.52
N GLU A 197 -13.75 -14.04 -6.83
CA GLU A 197 -13.28 -13.72 -8.17
C GLU A 197 -12.22 -14.72 -8.70
N ASN A 198 -11.44 -15.35 -7.81
CA ASN A 198 -10.41 -16.33 -8.19
C ASN A 198 -11.01 -17.63 -8.75
N LEU A 199 -12.33 -17.83 -8.62
CA LEU A 199 -13.02 -18.97 -9.25
C LEU A 199 -12.97 -18.91 -10.79
N VAL A 200 -12.57 -17.78 -11.38
CA VAL A 200 -12.37 -17.67 -12.83
C VAL A 200 -11.23 -18.57 -13.32
N ASP A 201 -10.20 -18.75 -12.50
CA ASP A 201 -8.98 -19.51 -12.82
C ASP A 201 -9.10 -21.01 -12.48
N VAL A 202 -10.18 -21.40 -11.80
CA VAL A 202 -10.46 -22.80 -11.46
C VAL A 202 -10.83 -23.59 -12.72
N ASP A 203 -10.44 -24.86 -12.78
CA ASP A 203 -10.72 -25.71 -13.94
C ASP A 203 -12.22 -25.99 -14.11
N ASP A 204 -12.64 -26.26 -15.34
CA ASP A 204 -14.06 -26.44 -15.69
C ASP A 204 -14.71 -27.63 -14.95
N ARG A 205 -13.96 -28.69 -14.65
CA ARG A 205 -14.49 -29.87 -13.94
C ARG A 205 -14.78 -29.53 -12.48
N SER A 206 -13.89 -28.79 -11.83
CA SER A 206 -14.12 -28.27 -10.48
C SER A 206 -15.35 -27.35 -10.43
N ILE A 207 -15.51 -26.42 -11.38
CA ILE A 207 -16.72 -25.56 -11.45
C ILE A 207 -18.00 -26.39 -11.64
N GLN A 208 -17.98 -27.41 -12.49
CA GLN A 208 -19.12 -28.31 -12.66
C GLN A 208 -19.47 -29.07 -11.38
N ARG A 209 -18.47 -29.47 -10.60
CA ARG A 209 -18.68 -30.13 -9.31
C ARG A 209 -19.30 -29.17 -8.29
N LEU A 210 -18.79 -27.94 -8.22
CA LEU A 210 -19.34 -26.88 -7.39
C LEU A 210 -20.82 -26.61 -7.71
N LEU A 211 -21.15 -26.52 -9.00
CA LEU A 211 -22.52 -26.27 -9.48
C LEU A 211 -23.53 -27.35 -9.06
N GLN A 212 -23.10 -28.55 -8.68
CA GLN A 212 -23.99 -29.61 -8.18
C GLN A 212 -24.33 -29.45 -6.69
N GLU A 213 -23.55 -28.66 -5.95
CA GLU A 213 -23.66 -28.49 -4.49
C GLU A 213 -24.25 -27.12 -4.10
N VAL A 214 -24.23 -26.17 -5.03
CA VAL A 214 -24.72 -24.80 -4.81
C VAL A 214 -26.19 -24.68 -5.23
N ASP A 215 -26.99 -24.05 -4.36
CA ASP A 215 -28.39 -23.73 -4.66
C ASP A 215 -28.51 -22.65 -5.76
N SER A 216 -29.50 -22.78 -6.64
CA SER A 216 -29.67 -21.88 -7.79
C SER A 216 -29.95 -20.43 -7.39
N GLU A 217 -30.69 -20.21 -6.29
CA GLU A 217 -31.01 -18.88 -5.79
C GLU A 217 -29.78 -18.23 -5.13
N SER A 218 -28.99 -19.02 -4.40
CA SER A 218 -27.71 -18.58 -3.82
C SER A 218 -26.71 -18.17 -4.92
N LEU A 219 -26.55 -19.01 -5.95
CA LEU A 219 -25.70 -18.73 -7.10
C LEU A 219 -26.15 -17.46 -7.85
N LEU A 220 -27.45 -17.30 -8.06
CA LEU A 220 -28.02 -16.12 -8.72
C LEU A 220 -27.65 -14.83 -7.99
N ILE A 221 -27.76 -14.82 -6.66
CA ILE A 221 -27.43 -13.65 -5.83
C ILE A 221 -25.92 -13.38 -5.85
N ALA A 222 -25.09 -14.41 -5.69
CA ALA A 222 -23.64 -14.28 -5.70
C ALA A 222 -23.10 -13.75 -7.05
N LEU A 223 -23.62 -14.26 -8.17
CA LEU A 223 -23.21 -13.85 -9.51
C LEU A 223 -23.66 -12.44 -9.89
N LYS A 224 -24.65 -11.86 -9.21
CA LYS A 224 -25.08 -10.47 -9.46
C LYS A 224 -23.97 -9.45 -9.17
N GLY A 225 -23.10 -9.75 -8.20
CA GLY A 225 -21.93 -8.92 -7.87
C GLY A 225 -20.62 -9.35 -8.52
N ALA A 226 -20.59 -10.49 -9.22
CA ALA A 226 -19.39 -11.00 -9.90
C ALA A 226 -19.12 -10.25 -11.22
N GLU A 227 -17.87 -10.23 -11.68
CA GLU A 227 -17.54 -9.70 -13.00
C GLU A 227 -18.02 -10.61 -14.15
N GLN A 228 -18.14 -10.02 -15.35
CA GLN A 228 -18.61 -10.72 -16.55
C GLN A 228 -17.83 -12.01 -16.87
N PRO A 229 -16.47 -12.05 -16.78
CA PRO A 229 -15.71 -13.27 -17.06
C PRO A 229 -16.08 -14.43 -16.14
N LEU A 230 -16.28 -14.14 -14.85
CA LEU A 230 -16.67 -15.16 -13.87
C LEU A 230 -18.09 -15.67 -14.13
N ARG A 231 -19.04 -14.78 -14.44
CA ARG A 231 -20.41 -15.19 -14.81
C ARG A 231 -20.41 -16.13 -16.01
N GLU A 232 -19.64 -15.79 -17.05
CA GLU A 232 -19.55 -16.61 -18.25
C GLU A 232 -18.90 -17.97 -17.98
N LYS A 233 -17.89 -18.02 -17.10
CA LYS A 233 -17.26 -19.25 -16.64
C LYS A 233 -18.27 -20.20 -16.00
N PHE A 234 -19.13 -19.70 -15.12
CA PHE A 234 -20.21 -20.51 -14.53
C PHE A 234 -21.23 -20.95 -15.57
N LEU A 235 -21.73 -20.03 -16.41
CA LEU A 235 -22.74 -20.32 -17.43
C LEU A 235 -22.26 -21.36 -18.45
N ARG A 236 -20.98 -21.32 -18.86
CA ARG A 236 -20.39 -22.30 -19.78
C ARG A 236 -20.33 -23.70 -19.20
N ASN A 237 -20.22 -23.81 -17.88
CA ASN A 237 -20.14 -25.08 -17.17
C ASN A 237 -21.52 -25.64 -16.75
N MET A 238 -22.60 -24.98 -17.15
CA MET A 238 -23.98 -25.46 -16.97
C MET A 238 -24.52 -26.10 -18.26
N SER A 239 -25.62 -26.84 -18.13
CA SER A 239 -26.41 -27.22 -19.31
C SER A 239 -26.99 -25.98 -19.99
N GLN A 240 -27.17 -26.00 -21.32
CA GLN A 240 -27.72 -24.86 -22.08
C GLN A 240 -29.02 -24.32 -21.47
N ARG A 241 -29.94 -25.22 -21.12
CA ARG A 241 -31.21 -24.85 -20.49
C ARG A 241 -31.02 -24.14 -19.14
N ALA A 242 -30.11 -24.62 -18.29
CA ALA A 242 -29.88 -24.02 -16.98
C ALA A 242 -29.16 -22.67 -17.09
N ALA A 243 -28.22 -22.54 -18.04
CA ALA A 243 -27.54 -21.28 -18.34
C ALA A 243 -28.54 -20.22 -18.84
N ASP A 244 -29.47 -20.59 -19.72
CA ASP A 244 -30.48 -19.65 -20.25
C ASP A 244 -31.43 -19.18 -19.15
N ILE A 245 -31.91 -20.09 -18.29
CA ILE A 245 -32.72 -19.73 -17.11
C ILE A 245 -31.96 -18.75 -16.20
N LEU A 246 -30.70 -19.06 -15.86
CA LEU A 246 -29.90 -18.21 -14.98
C LEU A 246 -29.62 -16.83 -15.58
N ARG A 247 -29.43 -16.73 -16.91
CA ARG A 247 -29.28 -15.44 -17.61
C ARG A 247 -30.55 -14.60 -17.52
N ASP A 248 -31.70 -15.21 -17.78
CA ASP A 248 -32.99 -14.53 -17.70
C ASP A 248 -33.26 -14.07 -16.27
N ASP A 249 -32.98 -14.92 -15.28
CA ASP A 249 -33.12 -14.57 -13.87
C ASP A 249 -32.16 -13.45 -13.46
N LEU A 250 -30.90 -13.47 -13.90
CA LEU A 250 -29.94 -12.38 -13.64
C LEU A 250 -30.41 -11.04 -14.23
N ALA A 251 -31.04 -11.06 -15.41
CA ALA A 251 -31.57 -9.86 -16.06
C ALA A 251 -32.84 -9.34 -15.37
N ASN A 252 -33.73 -10.24 -14.96
CA ASN A 252 -35.00 -9.90 -14.32
C ASN A 252 -34.89 -9.62 -12.82
N ARG A 253 -33.80 -10.05 -12.17
CA ARG A 253 -33.57 -9.80 -10.75
C ARG A 253 -33.35 -8.32 -10.48
N GLY A 254 -34.17 -7.78 -9.59
CA GLY A 254 -34.05 -6.42 -9.07
C GLY A 254 -32.75 -6.18 -8.27
N PRO A 255 -32.53 -4.94 -7.80
CA PRO A 255 -31.34 -4.59 -7.02
C PRO A 255 -31.25 -5.43 -5.74
N VAL A 256 -30.07 -6.00 -5.51
CA VAL A 256 -29.75 -6.80 -4.31
C VAL A 256 -28.79 -6.01 -3.44
N ARG A 257 -28.90 -6.14 -2.12
CA ARG A 257 -27.99 -5.47 -1.18
C ARG A 257 -26.60 -6.08 -1.29
N LEU A 258 -25.55 -5.25 -1.32
CA LEU A 258 -24.16 -5.71 -1.39
C LEU A 258 -23.81 -6.72 -0.28
N SER A 259 -24.27 -6.46 0.95
CA SER A 259 -24.05 -7.38 2.06
C SER A 259 -24.69 -8.76 1.87
N GLN A 260 -25.80 -8.85 1.13
CA GLN A 260 -26.41 -10.13 0.80
C GLN A 260 -25.58 -10.88 -0.24
N VAL A 261 -25.05 -10.17 -1.25
CA VAL A 261 -24.13 -10.74 -2.24
C VAL A 261 -22.88 -11.30 -1.57
N GLU A 262 -22.24 -10.53 -0.70
CA GLU A 262 -21.04 -10.95 0.04
C GLU A 262 -21.32 -12.19 0.92
N ASN A 263 -22.50 -12.28 1.54
CA ASN A 263 -22.87 -13.44 2.33
C ASN A 263 -23.03 -14.71 1.48
N GLU A 264 -23.68 -14.61 0.31
CA GLU A 264 -23.84 -15.75 -0.60
C GLU A 264 -22.49 -16.16 -1.22
N GLN A 265 -21.65 -15.20 -1.59
CA GLN A 265 -20.29 -15.47 -2.06
C GLN A 265 -19.47 -16.22 -1.00
N LYS A 266 -19.56 -15.81 0.29
CA LYS A 266 -18.93 -16.53 1.40
C LYS A 266 -19.49 -17.93 1.58
N ALA A 267 -20.81 -18.11 1.48
CA ALA A 267 -21.43 -19.43 1.59
C ALA A 267 -20.91 -20.39 0.49
N ILE A 268 -20.80 -19.89 -0.74
CA ILE A 268 -20.24 -20.67 -1.86
C ILE A 268 -18.76 -20.98 -1.62
N LEU A 269 -17.97 -20.03 -1.14
CA LEU A 269 -16.55 -20.25 -0.83
C LEU A 269 -16.35 -21.31 0.27
N LEU A 270 -17.26 -21.44 1.23
CA LEU A 270 -17.22 -22.52 2.22
C LEU A 270 -17.44 -23.90 1.58
N ILE A 271 -18.35 -24.00 0.61
CA ILE A 271 -18.56 -25.22 -0.17
C ILE A 271 -17.31 -25.54 -0.99
N VAL A 272 -16.71 -24.50 -1.60
CA VAL A 272 -15.48 -24.62 -2.38
C VAL A 272 -14.35 -25.19 -1.53
N ARG A 273 -14.13 -24.66 -0.33
CA ARG A 273 -13.10 -25.13 0.60
C ARG A 273 -13.32 -26.59 0.98
N ARG A 274 -14.54 -26.96 1.36
CA ARG A 274 -14.88 -28.35 1.72
C ARG A 274 -14.58 -29.31 0.57
N LEU A 275 -14.91 -28.93 -0.66
CA LEU A 275 -14.63 -29.75 -1.86
C LEU A 275 -13.13 -29.85 -2.18
N ALA A 276 -12.33 -28.82 -1.89
CA ALA A 276 -10.89 -28.91 -2.03
C ALA A 276 -10.24 -29.77 -0.95
N GLU A 277 -10.71 -29.69 0.30
CA GLU A 277 -10.25 -30.55 1.40
C GLU A 277 -10.55 -32.03 1.12
N THR A 278 -11.64 -32.35 0.42
CA THR A 278 -11.95 -33.72 -0.02
C THR A 278 -11.21 -34.14 -1.30
N GLY A 279 -10.47 -33.21 -1.94
CA GLY A 279 -9.77 -33.45 -3.20
C GLY A 279 -10.69 -33.52 -4.43
N GLU A 280 -11.95 -33.10 -4.30
CA GLU A 280 -12.94 -33.06 -5.39
C GLU A 280 -12.79 -31.82 -6.27
N MET A 281 -12.09 -30.79 -5.79
CA MET A 281 -11.73 -29.60 -6.55
C MET A 281 -10.26 -29.24 -6.35
N VAL A 282 -9.64 -28.76 -7.42
CA VAL A 282 -8.28 -28.20 -7.39
C VAL A 282 -8.40 -26.69 -7.48
N ILE A 283 -7.76 -25.99 -6.55
CA ILE A 283 -7.79 -24.53 -6.54
C ILE A 283 -6.35 -24.03 -6.44
N GLY A 284 -5.89 -23.39 -7.51
CA GLY A 284 -4.56 -22.81 -7.61
C GLY A 284 -4.08 -22.77 -9.06
N SER A 285 -3.43 -21.68 -9.45
CA SER A 285 -2.70 -21.51 -10.72
C SER A 285 -1.38 -22.30 -10.73
N GLY A 286 -1.39 -23.53 -10.22
CA GLY A 286 -0.30 -24.47 -10.37
C GLY A 286 -0.53 -25.27 -11.64
N GLU A 287 0.23 -24.98 -12.69
CA GLU A 287 0.52 -25.97 -13.74
C GLU A 287 1.25 -27.15 -13.11
N ASP A 288 0.54 -28.01 -12.39
CA ASP A 288 0.99 -29.38 -12.16
C ASP A 288 0.84 -30.12 -13.49
N THR A 289 1.84 -29.90 -14.32
CA THR A 289 2.15 -30.74 -15.47
C THR A 289 2.45 -32.13 -14.92
N TYR A 290 1.43 -32.99 -14.89
CA TYR A 290 1.62 -34.41 -14.63
C TYR A 290 2.56 -35.00 -15.70
N VAL A 291 3.63 -35.67 -15.26
CA VAL A 291 4.38 -36.67 -16.03
C VAL A 291 4.08 -38.03 -15.43
#